data_AF-A0A1M5D425-F1
#
_entry.id   AF-A0A1M5D425-F1
#
_cell.length_a   1.000
_cell.length_b   1.000
_cell.length_c   1.000
_cell.angle_alpha   90.00
_cell.angle_beta   90.00
_cell.angle_gamma   90.00
#
_symmetry.space_group_name_H-M   'P 1'
#
loop_
_entity.id
_entity.type
_entity.pdbx_description
1 polymer ?
#
loop_
_entity_poly.entity_id
_entity_poly.type
_entity_poly.pdbx_seq_one_letter_code
_entity_poly.pdbx_strand_id
1 'polypeptide(L)'
;MPPVTSFLNRRKAPKNNGEKAEQAAEAFLLKQGLRFVERNFFCRIGEIDLIFLDQNTYVFVEVHFRANNTHGNAAESLGQSKLKKVRNSAALWLQKNNKVNNASRFDAILFDEKIDSQHLTWLKAVF
;
A
#
# COMPACT_ATOMS: atom_id res chain seq x y z
N MET A 1 -19.66 26.32 -16.85
CA MET A 1 -19.49 25.58 -15.58
C MET A 1 -18.00 25.48 -15.33
N PRO A 2 -17.46 26.06 -14.24
CA PRO A 2 -16.03 25.97 -13.97
C PRO A 2 -15.68 24.54 -13.49
N PRO A 3 -14.52 23.98 -13.88
CA PRO A 3 -14.01 22.77 -13.25
C PRO A 3 -13.60 23.08 -11.80
N VAL A 4 -14.05 22.22 -10.90
CA VAL A 4 -13.73 22.25 -9.47
C VAL A 4 -12.25 21.92 -9.26
N THR A 5 -11.53 22.96 -8.86
CA THR A 5 -10.41 23.02 -7.92
C THR A 5 -9.55 21.77 -7.73
N SER A 6 -8.31 21.90 -8.22
CA SER A 6 -7.09 21.23 -7.82
C SER A 6 -7.06 20.90 -6.31
N PHE A 7 -7.23 19.64 -5.95
CA PHE A 7 -6.96 19.19 -4.58
C PHE A 7 -5.45 19.01 -4.42
N LEU A 8 -4.87 19.95 -3.69
CA LEU A 8 -3.48 20.02 -3.29
C LEU A 8 -2.89 18.65 -2.96
N ASN A 9 -1.91 18.26 -3.77
CA ASN A 9 -0.98 17.17 -3.54
C ASN A 9 -0.28 17.41 -2.19
N ARG A 10 -0.80 16.81 -1.12
CA ARG A 10 -0.18 16.84 0.21
C ARG A 10 1.06 15.95 0.14
N ARG A 11 2.15 16.47 -0.46
CA ARG A 11 3.47 15.86 -0.37
C ARG A 11 3.78 15.73 1.13
N LYS A 12 3.68 14.52 1.67
CA LYS A 12 4.40 14.16 2.90
C LYS A 12 5.85 14.62 2.65
N ALA A 13 6.40 15.43 3.55
CA ALA A 13 7.79 15.85 3.47
C ALA A 13 8.68 14.59 3.30
N PRO A 14 9.73 14.62 2.46
CA PRO A 14 10.52 13.44 2.17
C PRO A 14 11.25 13.00 3.43
N LYS A 15 10.68 12.02 4.15
CA LYS A 15 11.52 11.09 4.90
C LYS A 15 12.05 10.15 3.83
N ASN A 16 13.27 10.41 3.35
CA ASN A 16 13.93 9.70 2.24
C ASN A 16 13.79 8.16 2.23
N ASN A 17 13.43 7.54 3.36
CA ASN A 17 13.27 6.10 3.50
C ASN A 17 11.86 5.61 3.13
N GLY A 18 10.80 6.42 3.28
CA GLY A 18 9.42 6.01 2.93
C GLY A 18 9.25 5.80 1.43
N GLU A 19 9.55 6.85 0.65
CA GLU A 19 9.46 6.77 -0.83
C GLU A 19 10.43 5.72 -1.41
N LYS A 20 11.63 5.57 -0.81
CA LYS A 20 12.56 4.51 -1.23
C LYS A 20 12.01 3.11 -0.93
N ALA A 21 11.36 2.92 0.22
CA ALA A 21 10.74 1.65 0.56
C ALA A 21 9.59 1.32 -0.39
N GLU A 22 8.74 2.30 -0.72
CA GLU A 22 7.69 2.13 -1.72
C GLU A 22 8.25 1.75 -3.09
N GLN A 23 9.31 2.43 -3.56
CA GLN A 23 9.97 2.11 -4.83
C GLN A 23 10.59 0.71 -4.83
N ALA A 24 11.24 0.31 -3.74
CA ALA A 24 11.82 -1.03 -3.61
C ALA A 24 10.73 -2.11 -3.54
N ALA A 25 9.62 -1.85 -2.86
CA ALA A 25 8.46 -2.72 -2.80
C ALA A 25 7.80 -2.88 -4.19
N GLU A 26 7.62 -1.78 -4.91
CA GLU A 26 7.10 -1.78 -6.27
C GLU A 26 7.98 -2.62 -7.20
N ALA A 27 9.30 -2.38 -7.18
CA ALA A 27 10.26 -3.13 -7.98
C ALA A 27 10.28 -4.62 -7.63
N PHE A 28 10.12 -4.96 -6.35
CA PHE A 28 10.01 -6.35 -5.92
C PHE A 28 8.74 -7.02 -6.48
N LEU A 29 7.57 -6.39 -6.32
CA LEU A 29 6.29 -6.95 -6.77
C LEU A 29 6.22 -7.09 -8.30
N LEU A 30 6.79 -6.15 -9.04
CA LEU A 30 6.96 -6.25 -10.49
C LEU A 30 7.79 -7.50 -10.87
N LYS A 31 8.89 -7.77 -10.16
CA LYS A 31 9.70 -8.98 -10.37
C LYS A 31 8.97 -10.27 -10.00
N GLN A 32 8.02 -10.21 -9.07
CA GLN A 32 7.13 -11.33 -8.73
C GLN A 32 6.02 -11.54 -9.77
N GLY A 33 5.96 -10.72 -10.83
CA GLY A 33 5.01 -10.87 -11.93
C GLY A 33 3.68 -10.15 -11.74
N LEU A 34 3.52 -9.36 -10.68
CA LEU A 34 2.32 -8.56 -10.49
C LEU A 34 2.33 -7.35 -11.42
N ARG A 35 1.16 -6.95 -11.92
CA ARG A 35 1.01 -5.76 -12.75
C ARG A 35 0.76 -4.54 -11.89
N PHE A 36 1.59 -3.50 -12.03
CA PHE A 36 1.38 -2.23 -11.36
C PHE A 36 0.08 -1.56 -11.82
N VAL A 37 -0.67 -0.98 -10.88
CA VAL A 37 -1.92 -0.26 -11.16
C VAL A 37 -1.81 1.20 -10.72
N GLU A 38 -1.52 1.45 -9.45
CA GLU A 38 -1.47 2.80 -8.89
C GLU A 38 -0.58 2.84 -7.64
N ARG A 39 -0.01 4.01 -7.35
CA ARG A 39 0.75 4.29 -6.12
C ARG A 39 0.17 5.48 -5.38
N ASN A 40 0.35 5.51 -4.06
CA ASN A 40 -0.03 6.63 -3.19
C ASN A 40 -1.51 7.04 -3.36
N PHE A 41 -2.43 6.08 -3.37
CA PHE A 41 -3.84 6.37 -3.49
C PHE A 41 -4.35 7.01 -2.18
N PHE A 42 -4.86 8.23 -2.27
CA PHE A 42 -5.43 8.96 -1.15
C PHE A 42 -6.93 9.16 -1.30
N CYS A 43 -7.68 8.92 -0.23
CA CYS A 43 -9.09 9.21 -0.16
C CYS A 43 -9.48 9.81 1.20
N ARG A 44 -10.75 10.20 1.36
CA ARG A 44 -11.23 10.81 2.61
C ARG A 44 -11.14 9.86 3.82
N ILE A 45 -11.03 8.55 3.59
CA ILE A 45 -11.02 7.52 4.64
C ILE A 45 -9.60 7.12 5.06
N GLY A 46 -8.65 7.17 4.13
CA GLY A 46 -7.29 6.70 4.34
C GLY A 46 -6.44 6.77 3.08
N GLU A 47 -5.26 6.18 3.18
CA GLU A 47 -4.29 6.05 2.09
C GLU A 47 -4.02 4.56 1.83
N ILE A 48 -3.60 4.24 0.61
CA ILE A 48 -3.06 2.94 0.20
C ILE A 48 -1.75 3.21 -0.53
N ASP A 49 -0.66 2.58 -0.08
CA ASP A 49 0.68 2.86 -0.61
C ASP A 49 0.82 2.37 -2.06
N LEU A 50 0.48 1.10 -2.33
CA LEU A 50 0.57 0.51 -3.67
C LEU A 50 -0.65 -0.35 -4.01
N ILE A 51 -1.03 -0.33 -5.29
CA ILE A 51 -2.10 -1.14 -5.85
C ILE A 51 -1.55 -1.91 -7.05
N PHE A 52 -1.72 -3.22 -7.02
CA PHE A 52 -1.28 -4.15 -8.05
C PHE A 52 -2.43 -5.04 -8.53
N LEU A 53 -2.21 -5.75 -9.62
CA LEU A 53 -3.09 -6.75 -10.16
C LEU A 53 -2.33 -8.07 -10.32
N ASP A 54 -2.72 -9.05 -9.53
CA ASP A 54 -2.23 -10.43 -9.58
C ASP A 54 -3.28 -11.26 -10.32
N GLN A 55 -3.03 -11.53 -11.61
CA GLN A 55 -4.00 -12.13 -12.53
C GLN A 55 -5.31 -11.31 -12.61
N ASN A 56 -6.35 -11.77 -11.89
CA ASN A 56 -7.68 -11.15 -11.81
C ASN A 56 -7.99 -10.55 -10.42
N THR A 57 -7.01 -10.57 -9.51
CA THR A 57 -7.16 -10.12 -8.11
C THR A 57 -6.42 -8.80 -7.91
N TYR A 58 -7.13 -7.76 -7.47
CA TYR A 58 -6.51 -6.52 -7.05
C TYR A 58 -5.79 -6.71 -5.71
N VAL A 59 -4.53 -6.31 -5.66
CA VAL A 59 -3.68 -6.45 -4.48
C VAL A 59 -3.39 -5.07 -3.93
N PHE A 60 -3.93 -4.77 -2.75
CA PHE A 60 -3.70 -3.52 -2.04
C PHE A 60 -2.56 -3.76 -1.03
N VAL A 61 -1.47 -3.02 -1.16
CA VAL A 61 -0.24 -3.26 -0.41
C VAL A 61 0.08 -2.07 0.49
N GLU A 62 0.27 -2.35 1.77
CA GLU A 62 0.85 -1.41 2.74
C GLU A 62 2.36 -1.65 2.85
N VAL A 63 3.17 -0.59 2.81
CA VAL A 63 4.63 -0.67 2.89
C VAL A 63 5.10 -0.10 4.22
N HIS A 64 5.90 -0.86 4.95
CA HIS A 64 6.43 -0.45 6.26
C HIS A 64 7.95 -0.58 6.28
N PHE A 65 8.65 0.49 6.65
CA PHE A 65 10.08 0.46 6.93
C PHE A 65 10.34 0.54 8.44
N ARG A 66 11.05 -0.44 8.98
CA ARG A 66 11.47 -0.48 10.38
C ARG A 66 12.97 -0.20 10.49
N ALA A 67 13.30 1.00 10.97
CA ALA A 67 14.68 1.43 11.15
C ALA A 67 15.33 0.92 12.45
N ASN A 68 14.54 0.45 13.43
CA ASN A 68 15.04 0.00 14.73
C ASN A 68 14.22 -1.19 15.24
N ASN A 69 14.91 -2.25 15.66
CA ASN A 69 14.33 -3.54 16.05
C ASN A 69 13.75 -3.54 17.49
N THR A 70 13.02 -2.48 17.88
CA THR A 70 12.32 -2.46 19.18
C THR A 70 11.09 -3.35 19.10
N HIS A 71 11.20 -4.50 19.76
CA HIS A 71 10.18 -5.53 19.99
C HIS A 71 8.74 -5.00 20.03
N GLY A 72 7.97 -5.40 19.02
CA GLY A 72 6.55 -5.13 18.88
C GLY A 72 6.10 -5.76 17.57
N ASN A 73 5.42 -6.91 17.67
CA ASN A 73 4.97 -7.72 16.54
C ASN A 73 4.30 -6.82 15.48
N ALA A 74 4.94 -6.69 14.30
CA ALA A 74 4.48 -5.80 13.24
C ALA A 74 3.07 -6.13 12.77
N ALA A 75 2.75 -7.42 12.81
CA ALA A 75 1.43 -7.95 12.54
C ALA A 75 0.39 -7.51 13.58
N GLU A 76 0.77 -7.27 14.85
CA GLU A 76 -0.17 -6.89 15.92
C GLU A 76 -0.44 -5.39 16.02
N SER A 77 0.47 -4.52 15.57
CA SER A 77 0.24 -3.06 15.56
C SER A 77 -0.64 -2.57 14.41
N LEU A 78 -1.17 -3.47 13.59
CA LEU A 78 -2.24 -3.21 12.64
C LEU A 78 -3.59 -3.30 13.37
N GLY A 79 -3.82 -2.37 14.31
CA GLY A 79 -5.07 -2.34 15.06
C GLY A 79 -6.29 -2.29 14.13
N GLN A 80 -7.42 -2.84 14.59
CA GLN A 80 -8.68 -2.97 13.83
C GLN A 80 -9.11 -1.69 13.11
N SER A 81 -8.78 -0.52 13.68
CA SER A 81 -9.04 0.78 13.06
C SER A 81 -8.26 1.02 11.77
N LYS A 82 -6.99 0.58 11.70
CA LYS A 82 -6.17 0.70 10.48
C LYS A 82 -6.68 -0.25 9.40
N LEU A 83 -7.04 -1.48 9.77
CA LEU A 83 -7.66 -2.46 8.88
C LEU A 83 -8.95 -1.95 8.24
N LYS A 84 -9.83 -1.39 9.07
CA LYS A 84 -11.09 -0.81 8.60
C LYS A 84 -10.85 0.33 7.60
N LYS A 85 -9.86 1.19 7.85
CA LYS A 85 -9.52 2.29 6.93
C LYS A 85 -9.01 1.78 5.59
N VAL A 86 -8.09 0.81 5.59
CA VAL A 86 -7.53 0.24 4.36
C VAL A 86 -8.61 -0.48 3.55
N ARG A 87 -9.44 -1.33 4.18
CA ARG A 87 -10.56 -2.01 3.48
C ARG A 87 -11.56 -1.01 2.89
N ASN A 88 -11.93 0.02 3.63
CA ASN A 88 -12.86 1.03 3.13
C ASN A 88 -12.25 1.88 2.01
N SER A 89 -10.95 2.17 2.07
CA SER A 89 -10.23 2.88 1.01
C SER A 89 -10.15 2.03 -0.25
N ALA A 90 -9.90 0.73 -0.12
CA ALA A 90 -9.91 -0.22 -1.23
C ALA A 90 -11.32 -0.36 -1.85
N ALA A 91 -12.37 -0.45 -1.03
CA ALA A 91 -13.75 -0.49 -1.52
C ALA A 91 -14.12 0.76 -2.33
N LEU A 92 -13.71 1.96 -1.84
CA LEU A 92 -13.88 3.19 -2.59
C LEU A 92 -13.09 3.18 -3.91
N TRP A 93 -11.86 2.68 -3.88
CA TRP A 93 -11.05 2.56 -5.09
C TRP A 93 -11.71 1.65 -6.12
N LEU A 94 -12.18 0.47 -5.71
CA LEU A 94 -12.88 -0.47 -6.58
C LEU A 94 -14.17 0.14 -7.15
N GLN A 95 -14.95 0.84 -6.33
CA GLN A 95 -16.16 1.52 -6.77
C GLN A 95 -15.86 2.59 -7.80
N LYS A 96 -14.88 3.46 -7.54
CA LYS A 96 -14.48 4.54 -8.45
C LYS A 96 -14.00 4.01 -9.81
N ASN A 97 -13.42 2.81 -9.84
CA ASN A 97 -12.87 2.20 -11.05
C ASN A 97 -13.79 1.16 -11.71
N ASN A 98 -15.04 1.01 -11.24
CA ASN A 98 -16.00 -0.01 -11.71
C ASN A 98 -15.46 -1.46 -11.59
N LYS A 99 -14.78 -1.76 -10.49
CA LYS A 99 -14.12 -3.06 -10.19
C LYS A 99 -14.69 -3.76 -8.96
N VAL A 100 -15.87 -3.37 -8.49
CA VAL A 100 -16.47 -3.88 -7.24
C VAL A 100 -16.66 -5.40 -7.19
N ASN A 101 -16.76 -6.06 -8.36
CA ASN A 101 -16.93 -7.51 -8.47
C ASN A 101 -15.61 -8.28 -8.57
N ASN A 102 -14.47 -7.59 -8.60
CA ASN A 102 -13.17 -8.23 -8.71
C ASN A 102 -12.69 -8.74 -7.34
N ALA A 103 -12.00 -9.89 -7.35
CA ALA A 103 -11.31 -10.38 -6.17
C ALA A 103 -10.29 -9.34 -5.69
N SER A 104 -10.14 -9.25 -4.37
CA SER A 104 -9.22 -8.32 -3.72
C SER A 104 -8.44 -9.02 -2.63
N ARG A 105 -7.15 -8.71 -2.53
CA ARG A 105 -6.21 -9.23 -1.53
C ARG A 105 -5.50 -8.05 -0.87
N PHE A 106 -5.23 -8.16 0.42
CA PHE A 106 -4.47 -7.17 1.17
C PHE A 106 -3.12 -7.78 1.55
N ASP A 107 -2.05 -7.19 1.08
CA ASP A 107 -0.68 -7.62 1.35
C ASP A 107 0.06 -6.55 2.17
N ALA A 108 1.12 -6.95 2.85
CA ALA A 108 2.05 -6.03 3.51
C ALA A 108 3.48 -6.35 3.07
N ILE A 109 4.26 -5.30 2.83
CA ILE A 109 5.70 -5.41 2.62
C ILE A 109 6.41 -4.71 3.77
N LEU A 110 7.27 -5.47 4.45
CA LEU A 110 8.06 -5.00 5.58
C LEU A 110 9.53 -5.00 5.18
N PHE A 111 10.21 -3.88 5.43
CA PHE A 111 11.66 -3.77 5.33
C PHE A 111 12.26 -3.68 6.72
N ASP A 112 13.23 -4.56 7.01
CA ASP A 112 13.96 -4.59 8.28
C ASP A 112 15.36 -3.99 8.10
N GLU A 113 15.75 -3.01 8.93
CA GLU A 113 17.07 -2.33 8.94
C GLU A 113 17.43 -1.54 7.67
N LYS A 114 17.32 -2.14 6.48
CA LYS A 114 17.68 -1.63 5.16
C LYS A 114 16.56 -1.83 4.14
N ILE A 115 16.57 -0.96 3.13
CA ILE A 115 15.62 -1.01 2.01
C ILE A 115 16.27 -1.75 0.85
N ASP A 116 16.23 -3.07 0.88
CA ASP A 116 16.61 -3.92 -0.26
C ASP A 116 15.83 -5.25 -0.22
N SER A 117 15.97 -6.05 -1.29
CA SER A 117 15.22 -7.30 -1.44
C SER A 117 15.59 -8.41 -0.44
N GLN A 118 16.77 -8.37 0.18
CA GLN A 118 17.23 -9.34 1.19
C GLN A 118 16.60 -9.11 2.56
N HIS A 119 16.27 -7.86 2.89
CA HIS A 119 15.62 -7.50 4.15
C HIS A 119 14.13 -7.20 3.97
N LEU A 120 13.56 -7.69 2.87
CA LEU A 120 12.15 -7.55 2.52
C LEU A 120 11.39 -8.80 2.93
N THR A 121 10.33 -8.61 3.71
CA THR A 121 9.32 -9.64 4.00
C THR A 121 8.01 -9.28 3.31
N TRP A 122 7.53 -10.15 2.43
CA TRP A 122 6.22 -10.02 1.79
C TRP A 122 5.21 -10.93 2.49
N LEU A 123 4.27 -10.32 3.19
CA LEU A 123 3.15 -11.00 3.83
C LEU A 123 1.93 -10.90 2.93
N LYS A 124 1.45 -12.04 2.43
CA LYS A 124 0.26 -12.13 1.58
C LYS A 124 -0.99 -12.32 2.41
N ALA A 125 -2.11 -11.73 1.97
CA ALA A 125 -3.43 -11.92 2.60
C ALA A 125 -3.39 -11.69 4.12
N VAL A 126 -2.77 -10.58 4.54
CA VAL A 126 -2.62 -10.24 5.97
C VAL A 126 -3.94 -9.92 6.65
N PHE A 127 -5.00 -9.62 5.88
CA PHE A 127 -6.34 -9.27 6.37
C PHE A 127 -7.46 -9.82 5.49
#